data_AF-A0A5C8BHW9-F1
#
_entry.id   AF-A0A5C8BHW9-F1
#
_cell.length_a   1.000
_cell.length_b   1.000
_cell.length_c   1.000
_cell.angle_alpha   90.00
_cell.angle_beta   90.00
_cell.angle_gamma   90.00
#
_symmetry.space_group_name_H-M   'P 1'
#
loop_
_entity.id
_entity.type
_entity.pdbx_description
1 polymer ?
#
loop_
_entity_poly.entity_id
_entity_poly.type
_entity_poly.pdbx_seq_one_letter_code
_entity_poly.pdbx_strand_id
1 'polypeptide(L)'
;MQKIACDIGYGFTKFKTDKMVASFPSAIAHARKHQADIALNLAHEFEGGHYLLGDTAVRNALTTRDYSWLAKYAPLLLFEAINQAAFNPAEEIQLVTGLSLLNWSKRNEFAERLSDFVVDKIRVNNIKITLVPQGKGVYLDCLARVAGLANQLCLIVDIGTNTLDVIPFESGKALAAEAYATCDGMNQVIQEVQKLVNREFGISASEAEVTKIIRTNQISIAGETRNLSVWIEEEKQIYFEMVLNQIRSKNADLFKRANVIIFAGGGANYAPDYLPESKQYYFVPEPENSNVNGYFTLLGD
;
A
#
# COMPACT_ATOMS: atom_id res chain seq x y z
N MET A 1 4.21 13.93 -23.29
CA MET A 1 4.69 13.86 -21.90
C MET A 1 3.70 12.99 -21.15
N GLN A 2 4.19 11.91 -20.55
CA GLN A 2 3.33 10.88 -19.94
C GLN A 2 3.32 11.06 -18.42
N LYS A 3 2.15 11.11 -17.80
CA LYS A 3 1.98 11.41 -16.36
C LYS A 3 1.46 10.19 -15.62
N ILE A 4 2.19 9.76 -14.60
CA ILE A 4 1.78 8.63 -13.75
C ILE A 4 2.09 8.94 -12.28
N ALA A 5 1.08 8.78 -11.44
CA ALA A 5 1.26 8.68 -10.00
C ALA A 5 1.31 7.20 -9.64
N CYS A 6 2.31 6.74 -8.89
CA CYS A 6 2.48 5.34 -8.54
C CYS A 6 2.78 5.17 -7.04
N ASP A 7 2.05 4.32 -6.35
CA ASP A 7 2.31 3.90 -4.98
C ASP A 7 2.77 2.44 -4.99
N ILE A 8 4.08 2.24 -4.85
CA ILE A 8 4.72 0.93 -4.91
C ILE A 8 4.75 0.34 -3.50
N GLY A 9 3.70 -0.37 -3.14
CA GLY A 9 3.56 -1.03 -1.84
C GLY A 9 4.08 -2.47 -1.81
N TYR A 10 4.17 -3.06 -0.61
CA TYR A 10 4.58 -4.46 -0.43
C TYR A 10 3.49 -5.47 -0.82
N GLY A 11 2.21 -5.11 -0.66
CA GLY A 11 1.09 -5.96 -1.05
C GLY A 11 0.57 -5.66 -2.45
N PHE A 12 0.38 -4.38 -2.78
CA PHE A 12 -0.18 -3.94 -4.05
C PHE A 12 0.55 -2.69 -4.55
N THR A 13 0.83 -2.68 -5.84
CA THR A 13 1.29 -1.50 -6.57
C THR A 13 0.07 -0.88 -7.20
N LYS A 14 -0.11 0.41 -6.98
CA LYS A 14 -1.27 1.17 -7.44
C LYS A 14 -0.78 2.31 -8.27
N PHE A 15 -1.52 2.67 -9.29
CA PHE A 15 -1.16 3.81 -10.12
C PHE A 15 -2.38 4.54 -10.65
N LYS A 16 -2.15 5.80 -11.01
CA LYS A 16 -3.13 6.68 -11.62
C LYS A 16 -2.50 7.44 -12.77
N THR A 17 -3.24 7.53 -13.87
CA THR A 17 -2.95 8.36 -15.04
C THR A 17 -4.18 9.21 -15.35
N ASP A 18 -4.11 10.04 -16.40
CA ASP A 18 -5.27 10.78 -16.90
C ASP A 18 -6.43 9.87 -17.34
N LYS A 19 -6.13 8.61 -17.68
CA LYS A 19 -7.10 7.66 -18.27
C LYS A 19 -7.67 6.66 -17.29
N MET A 20 -6.93 6.32 -16.23
CA MET A 20 -7.30 5.22 -15.34
C MET A 20 -6.69 5.32 -13.95
N VAL A 21 -7.34 4.65 -13.00
CA VAL A 21 -6.79 4.24 -11.71
C VAL A 21 -6.80 2.73 -11.69
N ALA A 22 -5.67 2.10 -11.38
CA ALA A 22 -5.57 0.65 -11.35
C ALA A 22 -4.55 0.18 -10.33
N SER A 23 -4.60 -1.11 -10.03
CA SER A 23 -3.69 -1.77 -9.10
C SER A 23 -3.46 -3.22 -9.47
N PHE A 24 -2.31 -3.75 -9.11
CA PHE A 24 -1.99 -5.16 -9.23
C PHE A 24 -1.17 -5.64 -8.01
N PRO A 25 -1.20 -6.95 -7.69
CA PRO A 25 -0.41 -7.48 -6.59
C PRO A 25 1.08 -7.17 -6.77
N SER A 26 1.75 -6.72 -5.72
CA SER A 26 3.23 -6.58 -5.70
C SER A 26 3.91 -7.92 -5.47
N ALA A 27 3.42 -8.93 -6.18
CA ALA A 27 3.93 -10.29 -6.16
C ALA A 27 4.97 -10.45 -7.26
N ILE A 28 6.10 -11.06 -6.89
CA ILE A 28 7.21 -11.33 -7.82
C ILE A 28 7.70 -12.74 -7.56
N ALA A 29 7.81 -13.56 -8.60
CA ALA A 29 8.27 -14.94 -8.48
C ALA A 29 9.34 -15.22 -9.52
N HIS A 30 10.32 -16.07 -9.21
CA HIS A 30 11.25 -16.56 -10.22
C HIS A 30 10.53 -17.45 -11.24
N ALA A 31 10.67 -17.14 -12.53
CA ALA A 31 10.27 -18.05 -13.59
C ALA A 31 11.26 -19.22 -13.62
N ARG A 32 10.80 -20.43 -13.29
CA ARG A 32 11.64 -21.64 -13.29
C ARG A 32 11.54 -22.33 -14.64
N LYS A 33 12.66 -22.83 -15.18
CA LYS A 33 12.73 -23.58 -16.46
C LYS A 33 11.84 -24.83 -16.53
N HIS A 34 11.34 -25.34 -15.41
CA HIS A 34 10.43 -26.51 -15.35
C HIS A 34 8.95 -26.13 -15.29
N GLN A 35 8.61 -24.83 -15.30
CA GLN A 35 7.23 -24.38 -15.51
C GLN A 35 6.96 -24.41 -17.03
N ALA A 36 5.74 -24.79 -17.42
CA ALA A 36 5.33 -24.91 -18.83
C ALA A 36 5.72 -23.65 -19.64
N ASP A 37 6.02 -23.79 -20.94
CA ASP A 37 6.46 -22.71 -21.83
C ASP A 37 5.62 -21.41 -21.72
N ILE A 38 4.35 -21.54 -21.37
CA ILE A 38 3.40 -20.45 -21.10
C ILE A 38 3.92 -19.51 -20.00
N ALA A 39 4.48 -20.03 -18.91
CA ALA A 39 5.02 -19.22 -17.82
C ALA A 39 6.31 -18.50 -18.21
N LEU A 40 7.16 -19.09 -19.06
CA LEU A 40 8.34 -18.39 -19.57
C LEU A 40 7.96 -17.23 -20.49
N ASN A 41 6.90 -17.38 -21.30
CA ASN A 41 6.42 -16.33 -22.19
C ASN A 41 5.83 -15.11 -21.45
N LEU A 42 5.45 -15.28 -20.18
CA LEU A 42 4.90 -14.23 -19.32
C LEU A 42 5.95 -13.61 -18.37
N ALA A 43 7.20 -14.09 -18.43
CA ALA A 43 8.25 -13.64 -17.54
C ALA A 43 9.04 -12.47 -18.13
N HIS A 44 9.40 -11.52 -17.27
CA HIS A 44 10.25 -10.39 -17.60
C HIS A 44 11.73 -10.68 -17.28
N GLU A 45 12.62 -10.35 -18.20
CA GLU A 45 14.07 -10.35 -18.00
C GLU A 45 14.50 -9.09 -17.26
N PHE A 46 15.15 -9.25 -16.11
CA PHE A 46 15.61 -8.14 -15.27
C PHE A 46 16.86 -8.51 -14.48
N GLU A 47 17.93 -7.73 -14.60
CA GLU A 47 19.17 -7.90 -13.81
C GLU A 47 19.70 -9.35 -13.78
N GLY A 48 19.65 -10.03 -14.93
CA GLY A 48 20.13 -11.41 -15.09
C GLY A 48 19.16 -12.50 -14.61
N GLY A 49 17.97 -12.14 -14.13
CA GLY A 49 16.90 -13.06 -13.75
C GLY A 49 15.68 -12.99 -14.66
N HIS A 50 14.79 -13.99 -14.54
CA HIS A 50 13.48 -14.01 -15.19
C HIS A 50 12.39 -14.05 -14.12
N TYR A 51 11.44 -13.14 -14.19
CA TYR A 51 10.47 -12.90 -13.12
C TYR A 51 9.04 -12.85 -13.64
N LEU A 52 8.14 -13.56 -12.97
CA LEU A 52 6.69 -13.36 -13.08
C LEU A 52 6.27 -12.22 -12.17
N LEU A 53 5.26 -11.45 -12.59
CA LEU A 53 4.73 -10.28 -11.88
C LEU A 53 3.21 -10.38 -11.69
N GLY A 54 2.69 -9.64 -10.71
CA GLY A 54 1.25 -9.48 -10.51
C GLY A 54 0.55 -10.81 -10.16
N ASP A 55 -0.66 -10.99 -10.69
CA ASP A 55 -1.49 -12.17 -10.41
C ASP A 55 -0.79 -13.50 -10.72
N THR A 56 0.05 -13.52 -11.77
CA THR A 56 0.78 -14.74 -12.17
C THR A 56 1.83 -15.17 -11.16
N ALA A 57 2.31 -14.23 -10.32
CA ALA A 57 3.34 -14.47 -9.32
C ALA A 57 2.78 -14.83 -7.94
N VAL A 58 1.52 -14.49 -7.62
CA VAL A 58 0.93 -14.56 -6.27
C VAL A 58 1.19 -15.91 -5.59
N ARG A 59 1.00 -17.03 -6.31
CA ARG A 59 1.13 -18.37 -5.73
C ARG A 59 2.55 -18.70 -5.25
N ASN A 60 3.58 -18.17 -5.92
CA ASN A 60 4.99 -18.47 -5.66
C ASN A 60 5.79 -17.21 -5.36
N ALA A 61 5.12 -16.18 -4.83
CA ALA A 61 5.73 -14.89 -4.61
C ALA A 61 6.90 -15.01 -3.63
N LEU A 62 7.98 -14.31 -3.94
CA LEU A 62 9.09 -14.07 -3.03
C LEU A 62 8.56 -13.35 -1.79
N THR A 63 9.07 -13.68 -0.61
CA THR A 63 8.67 -13.04 0.63
C THR A 63 9.06 -11.54 0.61
N THR A 64 8.07 -10.66 0.77
CA THR A 64 8.18 -9.21 0.56
C THR A 64 8.17 -8.45 1.91
N ARG A 65 9.27 -8.49 2.68
CA ARG A 65 9.24 -7.98 4.08
C ARG A 65 10.27 -6.93 4.45
N ASP A 66 11.24 -6.64 3.59
CA ASP A 66 12.25 -5.61 3.88
C ASP A 66 12.43 -4.62 2.73
N TYR A 67 13.10 -3.51 3.04
CA TYR A 67 13.38 -2.47 2.05
C TYR A 67 14.28 -2.95 0.91
N SER A 68 15.15 -3.94 1.14
CA SER A 68 16.04 -4.45 0.10
C SER A 68 15.25 -5.12 -1.03
N TRP A 69 14.18 -5.84 -0.69
CA TRP A 69 13.23 -6.38 -1.66
C TRP A 69 12.58 -5.25 -2.48
N LEU A 70 12.07 -4.22 -1.80
CA LEU A 70 11.40 -3.09 -2.45
C LEU A 70 12.36 -2.36 -3.38
N ALA A 71 13.55 -1.99 -2.91
CA ALA A 71 14.57 -1.33 -3.73
C ALA A 71 15.01 -2.19 -4.93
N LYS A 72 15.16 -3.50 -4.74
CA LYS A 72 15.52 -4.39 -5.84
C LYS A 72 14.43 -4.43 -6.90
N TYR A 73 13.17 -4.53 -6.50
CA TYR A 73 12.10 -4.92 -7.42
C TYR A 73 11.13 -3.81 -7.81
N ALA A 74 11.16 -2.63 -7.17
CA ALA A 74 10.32 -1.50 -7.53
C ALA A 74 10.42 -1.09 -9.01
N PRO A 75 11.57 -1.17 -9.70
CA PRO A 75 11.62 -0.91 -11.14
C PRO A 75 10.78 -1.87 -11.98
N LEU A 76 10.72 -3.15 -11.61
CA LEU A 76 9.87 -4.12 -12.30
C LEU A 76 8.39 -3.81 -12.08
N LEU A 77 8.01 -3.42 -10.87
CA LEU A 77 6.65 -3.01 -10.55
C LEU A 77 6.27 -1.70 -11.28
N LEU A 78 7.18 -0.73 -11.34
CA LEU A 78 6.95 0.49 -12.11
C LEU A 78 6.82 0.18 -13.62
N PHE A 79 7.65 -0.71 -14.16
CA PHE A 79 7.57 -1.14 -15.56
C PHE A 79 6.21 -1.76 -15.89
N GLU A 80 5.69 -2.61 -15.02
CA GLU A 80 4.35 -3.18 -15.17
C GLU A 80 3.26 -2.10 -15.16
N ALA A 81 3.36 -1.11 -14.27
CA ALA A 81 2.43 0.02 -14.26
C ALA A 81 2.50 0.86 -15.56
N ILE A 82 3.71 1.09 -16.10
CA ILE A 82 3.92 1.77 -17.39
C ILE A 82 3.26 0.99 -18.53
N ASN A 83 3.43 -0.34 -18.56
CA ASN A 83 2.83 -1.21 -19.57
C ASN A 83 1.29 -1.22 -19.49
N GLN A 84 0.72 -1.38 -18.29
CA GLN A 84 -0.73 -1.35 -18.11
C GLN A 84 -1.33 0.03 -18.44
N ALA A 85 -0.59 1.11 -18.21
CA ALA A 85 -0.97 2.46 -18.64
C ALA A 85 -0.86 2.68 -20.17
N ALA A 86 -0.34 1.69 -20.92
CA ALA A 86 -0.01 1.79 -22.33
C ALA A 86 0.93 2.98 -22.65
N PHE A 87 1.87 3.25 -21.74
CA PHE A 87 2.88 4.28 -21.91
C PHE A 87 4.09 3.75 -22.67
N ASN A 88 4.71 4.59 -23.48
CA ASN A 88 5.93 4.31 -24.20
C ASN A 88 7.15 4.53 -23.29
N PRO A 89 7.93 3.49 -22.92
CA PRO A 89 9.05 3.64 -21.98
C PRO A 89 10.22 4.48 -22.52
N ALA A 90 10.28 4.73 -23.84
CA ALA A 90 11.29 5.57 -24.47
C ALA A 90 10.97 7.09 -24.41
N GLU A 91 9.72 7.44 -24.12
CA GLU A 91 9.28 8.84 -24.00
C GLU A 91 9.46 9.36 -22.56
N GLU A 92 9.42 10.68 -22.40
CA GLU A 92 9.50 11.31 -21.08
C GLU A 92 8.28 10.96 -20.22
N ILE A 93 8.55 10.48 -19.01
CA ILE A 93 7.57 10.13 -17.98
C ILE A 93 7.76 11.06 -16.77
N GLN A 94 6.70 11.74 -16.37
CA GLN A 94 6.62 12.39 -15.07
C GLN A 94 6.01 11.41 -14.08
N LEU A 95 6.80 11.05 -13.07
CA LEU A 95 6.41 10.12 -12.02
C LEU A 95 6.29 10.87 -10.70
N VAL A 96 5.13 10.81 -10.06
CA VAL A 96 5.04 11.06 -8.61
C VAL A 96 4.92 9.73 -7.90
N THR A 97 5.77 9.47 -6.92
CA THR A 97 5.71 8.24 -6.13
C THR A 97 5.92 8.48 -4.65
N GLY A 98 5.59 7.46 -3.85
CA GLY A 98 5.59 7.47 -2.41
C GLY A 98 6.67 6.57 -1.81
N LEU A 99 7.17 6.92 -0.63
CA LEU A 99 7.92 6.00 0.23
C LEU A 99 7.50 6.18 1.69
N SER A 100 7.27 5.07 2.40
CA SER A 100 6.96 5.08 3.83
C SER A 100 8.03 5.82 4.63
N LEU A 101 7.62 6.50 5.70
CA LEU A 101 8.52 7.18 6.63
C LEU A 101 9.53 6.23 7.26
N LEU A 102 9.22 4.93 7.39
CA LEU A 102 10.15 3.90 7.84
C LEU A 102 11.43 3.85 7.00
N ASN A 103 11.30 4.10 5.69
CA ASN A 103 12.39 4.00 4.72
C ASN A 103 12.79 5.37 4.15
N TRP A 104 12.29 6.48 4.71
CA TRP A 104 12.48 7.81 4.13
C TRP A 104 13.94 8.31 4.10
N SER A 105 14.79 7.76 4.96
CA SER A 105 16.24 7.99 4.90
C SER A 105 16.85 7.49 3.58
N LYS A 106 16.22 6.51 2.92
CA LYS A 106 16.62 5.90 1.66
C LYS A 106 15.97 6.50 0.41
N ARG A 107 15.20 7.58 0.56
CA ARG A 107 14.44 8.22 -0.54
C ARG A 107 15.27 8.55 -1.79
N ASN A 108 16.51 9.01 -1.63
CA ASN A 108 17.37 9.35 -2.77
C ASN A 108 17.82 8.09 -3.53
N GLU A 109 18.22 7.05 -2.79
CA GLU A 109 18.58 5.73 -3.34
C GLU A 109 17.38 5.14 -4.08
N PHE A 110 16.18 5.23 -3.50
CA PHE A 110 14.95 4.76 -4.13
C PHE A 110 14.60 5.52 -5.41
N ALA A 111 14.72 6.85 -5.41
CA ALA A 111 14.49 7.66 -6.59
C ALA A 111 15.51 7.36 -7.70
N GLU A 112 16.80 7.27 -7.36
CA GLU A 112 17.85 6.89 -8.31
C GLU A 112 17.56 5.53 -8.94
N ARG A 113 17.18 4.55 -8.11
CA ARG A 113 16.82 3.20 -8.52
C ARG A 113 15.65 3.15 -9.51
N LEU A 114 14.68 4.05 -9.37
CA LEU A 114 13.54 4.18 -10.28
C LEU A 114 13.84 5.05 -11.51
N SER A 115 14.95 5.76 -11.54
CA SER A 115 15.26 6.72 -12.61
C SER A 115 15.90 6.09 -13.85
N ASP A 116 16.60 4.96 -13.69
CA ASP A 116 17.28 4.26 -14.78
C ASP A 116 17.33 2.76 -14.52
N PHE A 117 16.66 1.98 -15.37
CA PHE A 117 16.63 0.52 -15.29
C PHE A 117 16.36 -0.13 -16.65
N VAL A 118 16.60 -1.44 -16.75
CA VAL A 118 16.39 -2.22 -17.98
C VAL A 118 15.52 -3.43 -17.68
N VAL A 119 14.38 -3.55 -18.35
CA VAL A 119 13.49 -4.72 -18.34
C VAL A 119 13.27 -5.18 -19.77
N ASP A 120 13.37 -6.48 -20.06
CA ASP A 120 13.19 -7.04 -21.42
C ASP A 120 14.01 -6.34 -22.50
N LYS A 121 15.25 -5.94 -22.16
CA LYS A 121 16.17 -5.17 -23.01
C LYS A 121 15.66 -3.77 -23.38
N ILE A 122 14.57 -3.32 -22.78
CA ILE A 122 14.05 -1.96 -22.87
C ILE A 122 14.63 -1.17 -21.70
N ARG A 123 15.42 -0.14 -22.01
CA ARG A 123 15.93 0.80 -21.00
C ARG A 123 14.91 1.91 -20.77
N VAL A 124 14.56 2.13 -19.51
CA VAL A 124 13.72 3.23 -19.06
C VAL A 124 14.60 4.17 -18.25
N ASN A 125 14.92 5.34 -18.82
CA ASN A 125 15.87 6.29 -18.23
C ASN A 125 15.46 7.76 -18.36
N ASN A 126 14.22 8.04 -18.80
CA ASN A 126 13.70 9.39 -18.97
C ASN A 126 12.53 9.67 -18.01
N ILE A 127 12.75 9.40 -16.73
CA ILE A 127 11.74 9.58 -15.67
C ILE A 127 12.10 10.80 -14.82
N LYS A 128 11.20 11.79 -14.81
CA LYS A 128 11.24 12.92 -13.88
C LYS A 128 10.47 12.55 -12.62
N ILE A 129 11.20 12.24 -11.54
CA ILE A 129 10.63 11.70 -10.31
C ILE A 129 10.40 12.82 -9.29
N THR A 130 9.18 12.89 -8.78
CA THR A 130 8.82 13.60 -7.55
C THR A 130 8.49 12.57 -6.48
N LEU A 131 9.36 12.45 -5.47
CA LEU A 131 9.18 11.51 -4.38
C LEU A 131 8.61 12.22 -3.14
N VAL A 132 7.55 11.66 -2.54
CA VAL A 132 6.90 12.21 -1.34
C VAL A 132 6.72 11.13 -0.26
N PRO A 133 6.55 11.49 1.02
CA PRO A 133 6.18 10.53 2.04
C PRO A 133 4.80 9.93 1.75
N GLN A 134 4.64 8.62 1.98
CA GLN A 134 3.30 8.00 2.05
C GLN A 134 2.45 8.67 3.14
N GLY A 135 1.14 8.77 2.94
CA GLY A 135 0.25 9.60 3.76
C GLY A 135 0.18 11.08 3.33
N LYS A 136 1.23 11.65 2.68
CA LYS A 136 1.09 12.98 2.07
C LYS A 136 0.10 12.96 0.90
N GLY A 137 0.10 11.89 0.11
CA GLY A 137 -0.88 11.68 -0.95
C GLY A 137 -2.30 11.65 -0.39
N VAL A 138 -2.51 10.92 0.70
CA VAL A 138 -3.81 10.89 1.40
C VAL A 138 -4.28 12.28 1.80
N TYR A 139 -3.41 13.09 2.40
CA TYR A 139 -3.75 14.47 2.76
C TYR A 139 -4.24 15.28 1.56
N LEU A 140 -3.51 15.21 0.44
CA LEU A 140 -3.83 15.95 -0.78
C LEU A 140 -5.16 15.48 -1.41
N ASP A 141 -5.43 14.18 -1.41
CA ASP A 141 -6.72 13.62 -1.84
C ASP A 141 -7.87 14.09 -0.93
N CYS A 142 -7.63 14.17 0.38
CA CYS A 142 -8.64 14.59 1.35
C CYS A 142 -8.94 16.09 1.32
N LEU A 143 -8.03 16.95 0.85
CA LEU A 143 -8.28 18.39 0.72
C LEU A 143 -9.52 18.69 -0.15
N ALA A 144 -9.80 17.85 -1.16
CA ALA A 144 -10.97 17.98 -2.02
C ALA A 144 -12.25 17.37 -1.42
N ARG A 145 -12.13 16.54 -0.37
CA ARG A 145 -13.22 15.71 0.17
C ARG A 145 -13.71 16.17 1.54
N VAL A 146 -12.82 16.74 2.34
CA VAL A 146 -13.08 17.15 3.73
C VAL A 146 -13.08 18.67 3.81
N ALA A 147 -14.27 19.26 3.93
CA ALA A 147 -14.44 20.70 3.97
C ALA A 147 -13.66 21.33 5.14
N GLY A 148 -12.86 22.35 4.84
CA GLY A 148 -12.08 23.08 5.83
C GLY A 148 -10.82 22.37 6.33
N LEU A 149 -10.48 21.18 5.81
CA LEU A 149 -9.31 20.39 6.25
C LEU A 149 -7.99 21.20 6.19
N ALA A 150 -7.85 22.08 5.20
CA ALA A 150 -6.68 22.93 5.05
C ALA A 150 -6.39 23.84 6.27
N ASN A 151 -7.40 24.13 7.10
CA ASN A 151 -7.27 24.99 8.28
C ASN A 151 -7.36 24.20 9.60
N GLN A 152 -7.41 22.87 9.54
CA GLN A 152 -7.56 22.01 10.71
C GLN A 152 -6.22 21.39 11.12
N LEU A 153 -6.18 20.89 12.36
CA LEU A 153 -5.21 19.91 12.79
C LEU A 153 -5.80 18.52 12.52
N CYS A 154 -5.23 17.78 11.57
CA CYS A 154 -5.63 16.41 11.26
C CYS A 154 -4.47 15.42 11.42
N LEU A 155 -4.80 14.17 11.73
CA LEU A 155 -3.85 13.06 11.72
C LEU A 155 -4.17 12.17 10.54
N ILE A 156 -3.29 12.13 9.54
CA ILE A 156 -3.37 11.11 8.50
C ILE A 156 -2.79 9.82 9.06
N VAL A 157 -3.53 8.73 8.90
CA VAL A 157 -3.15 7.36 9.27
C VAL A 157 -3.30 6.47 8.05
N ASP A 158 -2.19 6.20 7.37
CA ASP A 158 -2.13 5.36 6.18
C ASP A 158 -1.74 3.93 6.58
N ILE A 159 -2.71 3.02 6.46
CA ILE A 159 -2.58 1.62 6.86
C ILE A 159 -2.25 0.77 5.63
N GLY A 160 -0.97 0.50 5.46
CA GLY A 160 -0.44 -0.39 4.42
C GLY A 160 -0.46 -1.86 4.81
N THR A 161 0.07 -2.71 3.91
CA THR A 161 0.25 -4.14 4.16
C THR A 161 1.28 -4.39 5.27
N ASN A 162 2.44 -3.73 5.18
CA ASN A 162 3.55 -3.88 6.13
C ASN A 162 3.70 -2.69 7.06
N THR A 163 3.29 -1.50 6.62
CA THR A 163 3.59 -0.24 7.30
C THR A 163 2.33 0.44 7.81
N LEU A 164 2.49 1.19 8.89
CA LEU A 164 1.52 2.14 9.40
C LEU A 164 2.21 3.50 9.42
N ASP A 165 1.78 4.41 8.56
CA ASP A 165 2.35 5.75 8.42
C ASP A 165 1.41 6.79 9.04
N VAL A 166 1.90 7.58 10.00
CA VAL A 166 1.12 8.61 10.69
C VAL A 166 1.76 9.97 10.44
N ILE A 167 1.02 10.84 9.74
CA ILE A 167 1.47 12.20 9.41
C ILE A 167 0.45 13.23 9.92
N PRO A 168 0.80 14.00 10.94
CA PRO A 168 -0.01 15.13 11.36
C PRO A 168 0.13 16.31 10.40
N PHE A 169 -0.97 17.00 10.13
CA PHE A 169 -0.99 18.26 9.41
C PHE A 169 -1.72 19.32 10.23
N GLU A 170 -1.13 20.51 10.35
CA GLU A 170 -1.77 21.67 10.98
C GLU A 170 -1.77 22.83 10.00
N SER A 171 -2.95 23.39 9.71
CA SER A 171 -3.11 24.56 8.83
C SER A 171 -2.38 24.42 7.48
N GLY A 172 -2.54 23.26 6.82
CA GLY A 172 -1.96 23.02 5.50
C GLY A 172 -0.55 22.43 5.52
N LYS A 173 0.11 22.34 6.68
CA LYS A 173 1.53 22.00 6.78
C LYS A 173 1.74 20.71 7.56
N ALA A 174 2.57 19.81 7.02
CA ALA A 174 2.98 18.60 7.72
C ALA A 174 3.82 18.96 8.96
N LEU A 175 3.50 18.35 10.09
CA LEU A 175 4.28 18.42 11.32
C LEU A 175 5.33 17.30 11.29
N ALA A 176 6.44 17.56 10.61
CA ALA A 176 7.42 16.53 10.25
C ALA A 176 8.16 15.92 11.46
N ALA A 177 8.28 16.64 12.58
CA ALA A 177 8.94 16.12 13.78
C ALA A 177 8.05 15.11 14.54
N GLU A 178 6.75 15.20 14.34
CA GLU A 178 5.70 14.39 14.95
C GLU A 178 5.26 13.23 14.06
N ALA A 179 5.63 13.27 12.78
CA ALA A 179 5.34 12.21 11.82
C ALA A 179 6.22 10.97 12.08
N TYR A 180 5.62 9.80 11.98
CA TYR A 180 6.33 8.53 12.18
C TYR A 180 5.71 7.40 11.37
N ALA A 181 6.43 6.29 11.24
CA ALA A 181 5.86 5.05 10.75
C ALA A 181 6.37 3.85 11.54
N THR A 182 5.60 2.77 11.53
CA THR A 182 5.89 1.50 12.21
C THR A 182 5.61 0.32 11.27
N CYS A 183 6.03 -0.88 11.67
CA CYS A 183 5.75 -2.13 10.95
C CYS A 183 4.37 -2.73 11.29
N ASP A 184 3.45 -1.90 11.79
CA ASP A 184 2.14 -2.35 12.31
C ASP A 184 1.03 -2.25 11.25
N GLY A 185 1.33 -2.68 10.02
CA GLY A 185 0.35 -2.79 8.95
C GLY A 185 -0.59 -3.99 9.09
N MET A 186 -1.41 -4.22 8.06
CA MET A 186 -2.43 -5.29 8.03
C MET A 186 -1.89 -6.71 8.18
N ASN A 187 -0.59 -6.94 7.93
CA ASN A 187 0.01 -8.26 8.11
C ASN A 187 -0.09 -8.79 9.54
N GLN A 188 -0.21 -7.94 10.55
CA GLN A 188 -0.44 -8.39 11.93
C GLN A 188 -1.81 -9.04 12.08
N VAL A 189 -2.87 -8.39 11.57
CA VAL A 189 -4.23 -8.93 11.55
C VAL A 189 -4.27 -10.25 10.78
N ILE A 190 -3.64 -10.29 9.60
CA ILE A 190 -3.58 -11.52 8.78
C ILE A 190 -2.95 -12.65 9.58
N GLN A 191 -1.86 -12.41 10.30
CA GLN A 191 -1.20 -13.43 11.11
C GLN A 191 -2.05 -13.92 12.28
N GLU A 192 -2.77 -13.03 12.98
CA GLU A 192 -3.63 -13.43 14.09
C GLU A 192 -4.85 -14.23 13.60
N VAL A 193 -5.53 -13.77 12.54
CA VAL A 193 -6.64 -14.52 11.93
C VAL A 193 -6.15 -15.87 11.39
N GLN A 194 -4.95 -15.93 10.81
CA GLN A 194 -4.36 -17.19 10.32
C GLN A 194 -4.11 -18.18 11.46
N LYS A 195 -3.56 -17.74 12.60
CA LYS A 195 -3.38 -18.58 13.78
C LYS A 195 -4.72 -19.11 14.28
N LEU A 196 -5.74 -18.24 14.35
CA LEU A 196 -7.08 -18.62 14.76
C LEU A 196 -7.66 -19.69 13.84
N VAL A 197 -7.66 -19.45 12.53
CA VAL A 197 -8.21 -20.36 11.51
C VAL A 197 -7.48 -21.71 11.53
N ASN A 198 -6.15 -21.70 11.58
CA ASN A 198 -5.37 -22.94 11.62
C ASN A 198 -5.66 -23.76 12.88
N ARG A 199 -5.79 -23.10 14.03
CA ARG A 199 -6.11 -23.74 15.31
C ARG A 199 -7.52 -24.31 15.33
N GLU A 200 -8.51 -23.52 14.93
CA GLU A 200 -9.93 -23.88 15.03
C GLU A 200 -10.32 -24.98 14.05
N PHE A 201 -9.75 -24.95 12.85
CA PHE A 201 -10.15 -25.85 11.78
C PHE A 201 -9.12 -26.93 11.44
N GLY A 202 -7.95 -26.92 12.08
CA GLY A 202 -6.89 -27.90 11.84
C GLY A 202 -6.32 -27.85 10.41
N ILE A 203 -6.34 -26.68 9.78
CA ILE A 203 -5.84 -26.46 8.42
C ILE A 203 -4.55 -25.65 8.42
N SER A 204 -3.92 -25.55 7.24
CA SER A 204 -2.78 -24.67 6.98
C SER A 204 -3.19 -23.63 5.93
N ALA A 205 -3.93 -22.60 6.35
CA ALA A 205 -4.36 -21.53 5.46
C ALA A 205 -3.18 -20.64 5.05
N SER A 206 -3.11 -20.27 3.78
CA SER A 206 -2.16 -19.30 3.23
C SER A 206 -2.59 -17.84 3.54
N GLU A 207 -1.66 -16.88 3.47
CA GLU A 207 -1.97 -15.44 3.64
C GLU A 207 -3.06 -14.96 2.66
N ALA A 208 -3.07 -15.48 1.43
CA ALA A 208 -4.09 -15.16 0.42
C ALA A 208 -5.48 -15.69 0.81
N GLU A 209 -5.55 -16.91 1.34
CA GLU A 209 -6.81 -17.48 1.86
C GLU A 209 -7.31 -16.68 3.06
N VAL A 210 -6.42 -16.30 3.97
CA VAL A 210 -6.77 -15.49 5.14
C VAL A 210 -7.25 -14.10 4.75
N THR A 211 -6.59 -13.45 3.79
CA THR A 211 -7.03 -12.16 3.25
C THR A 211 -8.43 -12.27 2.64
N LYS A 212 -8.74 -13.38 1.95
CA LYS A 212 -10.09 -13.64 1.43
C LYS A 212 -11.09 -13.81 2.58
N ILE A 213 -10.74 -14.57 3.62
CA ILE A 213 -11.58 -14.80 4.80
C ILE A 213 -11.92 -13.49 5.51
N ILE A 214 -10.93 -12.64 5.76
CA ILE A 214 -11.06 -11.31 6.36
C ILE A 214 -12.05 -10.45 5.57
N ARG A 215 -12.02 -10.52 4.24
CA ARG A 215 -12.94 -9.76 3.37
C ARG A 215 -14.35 -10.34 3.33
N THR A 216 -14.50 -11.67 3.35
CA THR A 216 -15.80 -12.33 3.17
C THR A 216 -16.48 -12.69 4.49
N ASN A 217 -15.80 -12.52 5.62
CA ASN A 217 -16.19 -13.00 6.94
C ASN A 217 -16.50 -14.50 7.00
N GLN A 218 -15.96 -15.28 6.07
CA GLN A 218 -16.40 -16.65 5.84
C GLN A 218 -15.25 -17.54 5.39
N ILE A 219 -15.31 -18.79 5.79
CA ILE A 219 -14.41 -19.85 5.35
C ILE A 219 -15.23 -21.04 4.84
N SER A 220 -14.76 -21.69 3.77
CA SER A 220 -15.37 -22.93 3.25
C SER A 220 -14.47 -24.12 3.53
N ILE A 221 -14.97 -25.10 4.28
CA ILE A 221 -14.23 -26.30 4.67
C ILE A 221 -15.12 -27.51 4.44
N ALA A 222 -14.59 -28.51 3.71
CA ALA A 222 -15.31 -29.75 3.40
C ALA A 222 -16.71 -29.54 2.78
N GLY A 223 -16.89 -28.46 2.01
CA GLY A 223 -18.18 -28.11 1.39
C GLY A 223 -19.14 -27.31 2.29
N GLU A 224 -18.80 -27.09 3.56
CA GLU A 224 -19.58 -26.27 4.48
C GLU A 224 -18.99 -24.86 4.58
N THR A 225 -19.86 -23.85 4.61
CA THR A 225 -19.46 -22.46 4.83
C THR A 225 -19.69 -22.09 6.28
N ARG A 226 -18.64 -21.61 6.95
CA ARG A 226 -18.68 -21.13 8.33
C ARG A 226 -18.50 -19.62 8.38
N ASN A 227 -19.31 -18.98 9.20
CA ASN A 227 -19.25 -17.54 9.43
C ASN A 227 -18.25 -17.23 10.55
N LEU A 228 -17.33 -16.30 10.31
CA LEU A 228 -16.26 -15.87 11.21
C LEU A 228 -16.40 -14.39 11.61
N SER A 229 -17.53 -13.74 11.30
CA SER A 229 -17.74 -12.30 11.47
C SER A 229 -17.44 -11.84 12.89
N VAL A 230 -17.84 -12.59 13.92
CA VAL A 230 -17.61 -12.21 15.32
C VAL A 230 -16.12 -12.14 15.64
N TRP A 231 -15.35 -13.16 15.26
CA TRP A 231 -13.90 -13.18 15.49
C TRP A 231 -13.18 -12.13 14.67
N ILE A 232 -13.57 -11.95 13.42
CA ILE A 232 -12.96 -10.96 12.54
C ILE A 232 -13.24 -9.55 13.07
N GLU A 233 -14.46 -9.29 13.56
CA GLU A 233 -14.81 -8.01 14.18
C GLU A 233 -14.02 -7.74 15.46
N GLU A 234 -13.82 -8.77 16.30
CA GLU A 234 -12.96 -8.67 17.48
C GLU A 234 -11.51 -8.32 17.09
N GLU A 235 -10.95 -8.97 16.06
CA GLU A 235 -9.60 -8.67 15.57
C GLU A 235 -9.49 -7.26 14.96
N LYS A 236 -10.52 -6.76 14.27
CA LYS A 236 -10.57 -5.35 13.82
C LYS A 236 -10.51 -4.40 14.99
N GLN A 237 -11.31 -4.66 16.03
CA GLN A 237 -11.39 -3.83 17.21
C GLN A 237 -10.03 -3.76 17.91
N ILE A 238 -9.40 -4.92 18.14
CA ILE A 238 -8.06 -5.03 18.74
C ILE A 238 -7.03 -4.23 17.93
N TYR A 239 -7.04 -4.38 16.60
CA TYR A 239 -6.10 -3.70 15.72
C TYR A 239 -6.27 -2.18 15.75
N PHE A 240 -7.50 -1.67 15.61
CA PHE A 240 -7.73 -0.22 15.62
C PHE A 240 -7.52 0.40 17.00
N GLU A 241 -7.84 -0.30 18.09
CA GLU A 241 -7.49 0.13 19.44
C GLU A 241 -5.97 0.23 19.63
N MET A 242 -5.22 -0.76 19.14
CA MET A 242 -3.76 -0.71 19.13
C MET A 242 -3.27 0.53 18.36
N VAL A 243 -3.74 0.76 17.13
CA VAL A 243 -3.35 1.92 16.31
C VAL A 243 -3.63 3.23 17.05
N LEU A 244 -4.82 3.41 17.61
CA LEU A 244 -5.18 4.61 18.37
C LEU A 244 -4.33 4.78 19.64
N ASN A 245 -4.04 3.68 20.35
CA ASN A 245 -3.18 3.69 21.52
C ASN A 245 -1.75 4.08 21.17
N GLN A 246 -1.23 3.62 20.03
CA GLN A 246 0.10 4.01 19.55
C GLN A 246 0.15 5.51 19.24
N ILE A 247 -0.82 6.05 18.49
CA ILE A 247 -0.90 7.48 18.16
C ILE A 247 -0.93 8.31 19.45
N ARG A 248 -1.80 7.94 20.40
CA ARG A 248 -1.92 8.61 21.69
C ARG A 248 -0.64 8.54 22.51
N SER A 249 0.07 7.42 22.49
CA SER A 249 1.31 7.23 23.24
C SER A 249 2.49 8.01 22.64
N LYS A 250 2.51 8.18 21.31
CA LYS A 250 3.53 8.97 20.61
C LYS A 250 3.37 10.45 20.89
N ASN A 251 2.15 10.99 20.83
CA ASN A 251 1.89 12.38 21.17
C ASN A 251 0.46 12.59 21.67
N ALA A 252 0.30 12.55 22.99
CA ALA A 252 -1.01 12.65 23.64
C ALA A 252 -1.66 14.03 23.47
N ASP A 253 -0.88 15.11 23.46
CA ASP A 253 -1.40 16.48 23.24
C ASP A 253 -1.95 16.63 21.83
N LEU A 254 -1.16 16.21 20.84
CA LEU A 254 -1.55 16.25 19.44
C LEU A 254 -2.78 15.38 19.17
N PHE A 255 -2.81 14.16 19.71
CA PHE A 255 -3.98 13.29 19.63
C PHE A 255 -5.22 13.96 20.24
N LYS A 256 -5.11 14.64 21.38
CA LYS A 256 -6.23 15.35 22.02
C LYS A 256 -6.73 16.53 21.20
N ARG A 257 -5.82 17.33 20.63
CA ARG A 257 -6.13 18.55 19.86
C ARG A 257 -6.61 18.27 18.43
N ALA A 258 -6.27 17.12 17.86
CA ALA A 258 -6.65 16.78 16.49
C ALA A 258 -8.17 16.90 16.29
N ASN A 259 -8.54 17.67 15.28
CA ASN A 259 -9.93 17.88 14.87
C ASN A 259 -10.51 16.62 14.24
N VAL A 260 -9.69 15.92 13.43
CA VAL A 260 -10.09 14.70 12.73
C VAL A 260 -8.90 13.75 12.58
N ILE A 261 -9.18 12.44 12.67
CA ILE A 261 -8.23 11.38 12.33
C ILE A 261 -8.72 10.75 11.02
N ILE A 262 -7.88 10.79 10.00
CA ILE A 262 -8.19 10.33 8.66
C ILE A 262 -7.49 9.00 8.43
N PHE A 263 -8.26 7.94 8.20
CA PHE A 263 -7.74 6.61 7.89
C PHE A 263 -7.78 6.36 6.38
N ALA A 264 -6.66 5.90 5.84
CA ALA A 264 -6.51 5.52 4.44
C ALA A 264 -5.61 4.27 4.31
N GLY A 265 -5.27 3.91 3.07
CA GLY A 265 -4.54 2.69 2.78
C GLY A 265 -5.47 1.48 2.78
N GLY A 266 -4.97 0.36 2.26
CA GLY A 266 -5.79 -0.87 2.12
C GLY A 266 -6.37 -1.36 3.45
N GLY A 267 -5.69 -1.10 4.57
CA GLY A 267 -6.17 -1.49 5.89
C GLY A 267 -7.33 -0.65 6.43
N ALA A 268 -7.59 0.55 5.88
CA ALA A 268 -8.76 1.33 6.27
C ALA A 268 -10.08 0.70 5.82
N ASN A 269 -10.07 -0.20 4.82
CA ASN A 269 -11.22 -1.04 4.49
C ASN A 269 -11.59 -2.03 5.60
N TYR A 270 -10.71 -2.19 6.59
CA TYR A 270 -10.89 -3.08 7.72
C TYR A 270 -11.33 -2.34 8.99
N ALA A 271 -11.99 -1.19 8.84
CA ALA A 271 -12.56 -0.44 9.94
C ALA A 271 -13.52 -1.33 10.77
N PRO A 272 -13.44 -1.29 12.11
CA PRO A 272 -14.41 -1.93 12.97
C PRO A 272 -15.76 -1.20 12.88
N ASP A 273 -16.82 -1.90 13.26
CA ASP A 273 -18.18 -1.35 13.34
C ASP A 273 -18.26 -0.20 14.36
N TYR A 274 -17.38 -0.21 15.36
CA TYR A 274 -17.35 0.79 16.44
C TYR A 274 -15.94 1.31 16.69
N LEU A 275 -15.80 2.62 16.82
CA LEU A 275 -14.59 3.27 17.34
C LEU A 275 -14.95 4.15 18.54
N PRO A 276 -13.98 4.48 19.41
CA PRO A 276 -14.25 5.33 20.57
C PRO A 276 -14.84 6.68 20.19
N GLU A 277 -16.06 7.00 20.67
CA GLU A 277 -16.87 8.18 20.27
C GLU A 277 -16.21 9.54 20.54
N SER A 278 -15.13 9.58 21.35
CA SER A 278 -14.44 10.82 21.75
C SER A 278 -13.71 11.56 20.63
N LYS A 279 -13.74 11.06 19.39
CA LYS A 279 -13.00 11.59 18.25
C LYS A 279 -13.81 11.55 16.97
N GLN A 280 -13.54 12.51 16.09
CA GLN A 280 -14.02 12.49 14.72
C GLN A 280 -13.07 11.65 13.87
N TYR A 281 -13.58 10.58 13.28
CA TYR A 281 -12.86 9.75 12.34
C TYR A 281 -13.40 9.97 10.93
N TYR A 282 -12.52 9.91 9.94
CA TYR A 282 -12.88 9.92 8.54
C TYR A 282 -12.15 8.79 7.83
N PHE A 283 -12.91 7.88 7.25
CA PHE A 283 -12.38 6.80 6.42
C PHE A 283 -12.48 7.23 4.97
N VAL A 284 -11.35 7.31 4.27
CA VAL A 284 -11.33 7.74 2.88
C VAL A 284 -12.09 6.72 2.03
N PRO A 285 -12.99 7.14 1.12
CA PRO A 285 -13.59 6.23 0.13
C PRO A 285 -12.53 5.67 -0.82
N GLU A 286 -12.59 4.37 -1.10
CA GLU A 286 -11.54 3.66 -1.88
C GLU A 286 -10.13 3.96 -1.30
N PRO A 287 -9.93 3.72 0.01
CA PRO A 287 -8.80 4.24 0.76
C PRO A 287 -7.45 3.74 0.21
N GLU A 288 -7.43 2.58 -0.43
CA GLU A 288 -6.26 2.04 -1.11
C GLU A 288 -5.72 2.97 -2.20
N ASN A 289 -6.57 3.75 -2.87
CA ASN A 289 -6.20 4.62 -3.98
C ASN A 289 -5.81 6.04 -3.53
N SER A 290 -5.95 6.35 -2.23
CA SER A 290 -5.85 7.73 -1.75
C SER A 290 -4.47 8.36 -1.97
N ASN A 291 -3.39 7.58 -1.78
CA ASN A 291 -2.04 8.04 -2.10
C ASN A 291 -1.89 8.44 -3.57
N VAL A 292 -2.25 7.56 -4.50
CA VAL A 292 -2.11 7.84 -5.95
C VAL A 292 -3.04 8.95 -6.42
N ASN A 293 -4.22 9.09 -5.82
CA ASN A 293 -5.12 10.20 -6.07
C ASN A 293 -4.48 11.54 -5.72
N GLY A 294 -3.89 11.65 -4.53
CA GLY A 294 -3.23 12.88 -4.11
C GLY A 294 -1.91 13.14 -4.84
N TYR A 295 -1.11 12.09 -5.08
CA TYR A 295 0.12 12.20 -5.89
C TYR A 295 -0.16 12.75 -7.28
N PHE A 296 -1.27 12.35 -7.89
CA PHE A 296 -1.64 12.82 -9.22
C PHE A 296 -1.90 14.32 -9.26
N THR A 297 -2.39 14.92 -8.16
CA THR A 297 -2.57 16.39 -8.08
C THR A 297 -1.25 17.16 -8.17
N LEU A 298 -0.11 16.50 -7.92
CA LEU A 298 1.22 17.10 -8.02
C LEU A 298 1.80 17.08 -9.44
N LEU A 299 1.17 16.35 -10.38
CA LEU A 299 1.66 16.22 -11.76
C LEU A 299 1.32 17.42 -12.66
N GLY A 300 0.65 18.45 -12.13
CA GLY A 300 0.25 19.67 -12.87
C GLY A 300 -0.64 19.38 -14.08
N ASP A 301 -1.09 20.45 -14.75
CA ASP A 301 -1.69 20.38 -16.09
C ASP A 301 -0.60 20.45 -17.18
#